data_AF-A0A800N7L7-F1
#
_entry.id   AF-A0A800N7L7-F1
#
_cell.length_a   1.000
_cell.length_b   1.000
_cell.length_c   1.000
_cell.angle_alpha   90.00
_cell.angle_beta   90.00
_cell.angle_gamma   90.00
#
_symmetry.space_group_name_H-M   'P 1'
#
loop_
_entity.id
_entity.type
_entity.pdbx_description
1 polymer ?
#
loop_
_entity_poly.entity_id
_entity_poly.type
_entity_poly.pdbx_seq_one_letter_code
_entity_poly.pdbx_strand_id
1 'polypeptide(L)' 'MSDYKVADITLAEWGRKEVNIAETEMPGLMALREEFGAQQPLRGARI' A
#
# COMPACT_ATOMS: atom_id res chain seq x y z
N MET A 1 -18.24 -8.76 -8.01
CA MET A 1 -17.51 -10.05 -8.04
C MET A 1 -16.06 -9.70 -7.83
N SER A 2 -15.52 -10.06 -6.67
CA SER A 2 -14.18 -9.64 -6.23
C SER A 2 -13.15 -10.62 -6.77
N ASP A 3 -12.16 -10.14 -7.53
CA ASP A 3 -11.08 -10.95 -8.08
C ASP A 3 -9.91 -11.05 -7.07
N TYR A 4 -10.17 -11.68 -5.92
CA TYR A 4 -9.17 -11.97 -4.90
C TYR A 4 -9.53 -13.25 -4.14
N LYS A 5 -8.51 -13.92 -3.58
CA LYS A 5 -8.69 -15.05 -2.66
C LYS A 5 -7.85 -14.81 -1.41
N VAL A 6 -8.51 -14.40 -0.33
CA VAL A 6 -7.91 -14.12 0.97
C VAL A 6 -8.58 -14.98 2.05
N ALA A 7 -7.93 -15.15 3.20
CA ALA A 7 -8.45 -15.99 4.28
C ALA A 7 -9.74 -15.43 4.90
N ASP A 8 -9.75 -14.14 5.25
CA ASP A 8 -10.89 -13.45 5.85
C ASP A 8 -10.83 -11.95 5.52
N ILE A 9 -11.85 -11.43 4.83
CA ILE A 9 -11.91 -10.02 4.42
C ILE A 9 -12.27 -9.08 5.59
N THR A 10 -12.84 -9.61 6.68
CA THR A 10 -13.26 -8.79 7.84
C THR A 10 -12.05 -8.23 8.62
N LEU A 11 -10.87 -8.83 8.44
CA LEU A 11 -9.61 -8.38 9.06
C LEU A 11 -9.02 -7.11 8.41
N ALA A 12 -9.64 -6.57 7.36
CA ALA A 12 -9.11 -5.43 6.61
C ALA A 12 -8.90 -4.17 7.47
N GLU A 13 -9.79 -3.90 8.44
CA GLU A 13 -9.63 -2.73 9.33
C GLU A 13 -8.40 -2.89 10.23
N TRP A 14 -8.23 -4.06 10.83
CA TRP A 14 -7.08 -4.34 11.68
C TRP A 14 -5.77 -4.33 10.87
N GLY A 15 -5.75 -4.97 9.70
CA GLY A 15 -4.60 -4.95 8.79
C GLY A 15 -4.21 -3.53 8.37
N ARG A 16 -5.19 -2.62 8.18
CA ARG A 16 -4.89 -1.21 7.91
C ARG A 16 -4.22 -0.50 9.08
N LYS A 17 -4.61 -0.80 10.33
CA LYS A 17 -3.98 -0.23 11.52
C LYS A 17 -2.50 -0.62 11.59
N GLU A 18 -2.19 -1.89 11.35
CA GLU A 18 -0.81 -2.40 11.31
C GLU A 18 0.00 -1.75 10.18
N VAL A 19 -0.57 -1.61 8.98
CA VAL A 19 0.11 -0.92 7.86
C VAL A 19 0.45 0.52 8.23
N ASN A 20 -0.45 1.25 8.88
CA ASN A 20 -0.19 2.63 9.28
C ASN A 20 0.94 2.73 10.32
N ILE A 21 1.03 1.77 11.24
CA ILE A 21 2.15 1.68 12.19
C ILE A 21 3.45 1.36 11.43
N ALA A 22 3.40 0.41 10.48
CA ALA A 22 4.58 0.05 9.69
C ALA A 22 5.10 1.23 8.86
N GLU A 23 4.24 2.11 8.34
CA GLU A 23 4.66 3.28 7.57
C GLU A 23 5.58 4.22 8.37
N THR A 24 5.43 4.33 9.70
CA THR A 24 6.34 5.14 10.52
C THR A 24 7.75 4.55 10.62
N GLU A 25 7.86 3.22 10.48
CA GLU A 25 9.13 2.48 10.49
C GLU A 25 9.70 2.23 9.07
N MET A 26 9.04 2.74 8.03
CA MET A 26 9.44 2.57 6.63
C MET A 26 9.73 3.91 5.92
N PRO A 27 10.62 4.76 6.45
CA PRO A 27 10.82 6.13 5.96
C PRO A 27 11.25 6.18 4.49
N GLY A 28 12.03 5.19 4.02
CA GLY A 28 12.45 5.13 2.61
C GLY A 28 11.30 4.92 1.63
N LEU A 29 10.32 4.06 1.96
CA LEU A 29 9.15 3.86 1.09
C LEU A 29 8.25 5.09 1.08
N MET A 30 8.10 5.75 2.23
CA MET A 30 7.30 6.97 2.33
C MET A 30 7.93 8.13 1.56
N ALA A 31 9.25 8.30 1.65
CA ALA A 31 9.98 9.30 0.87
C ALA A 31 9.80 9.11 -0.65
N LEU A 32 9.89 7.85 -1.15
CA LEU A 32 9.65 7.56 -2.57
C LEU A 32 8.21 7.89 -3.00
N ARG A 33 7.22 7.64 -2.14
CA ARG A 33 5.82 8.00 -2.42
C ARG A 33 5.64 9.52 -2.51
N GLU A 34 6.28 10.28 -1.63
CA GLU A 34 6.23 11.75 -1.64
C GLU A 34 6.91 12.33 -2.90
N GLU A 35 8.11 11.85 -3.24
CA GLU A 35 8.89 12.37 -4.37
C GLU A 35 8.25 12.08 -5.73
N PHE A 36 7.78 10.84 -5.93
CA PHE A 36 7.32 10.36 -7.23
C PHE A 36 5.80 10.30 -7.37
N GLY A 37 5.04 10.58 -6.29
CA GLY A 37 3.58 10.53 -6.28
C GLY A 37 2.94 11.40 -7.37
N ALA A 38 3.43 12.63 -7.57
CA ALA A 38 2.94 13.50 -8.63
C ALA A 38 3.43 13.11 -10.04
N GLN A 39 4.64 12.55 -10.12
CA GLN A 39 5.29 12.19 -11.38
C GLN A 39 4.68 10.92 -12.01
N GLN A 40 4.08 10.05 -11.18
CA GLN A 40 3.47 8.79 -11.61
C GLN A 40 4.38 7.96 -12.54
N PRO A 41 5.66 7.71 -12.17
CA PRO A 41 6.63 7.08 -13.08
C PRO A 41 6.30 5.64 -13.45
N LEU A 42 5.47 4.97 -12.65
CA LEU A 42 5.01 3.59 -12.90
C LEU A 42 3.71 3.52 -13.72
N ARG A 43 3.22 4.65 -14.27
CA ARG A 43 2.00 4.66 -15.07
C ARG A 43 2.15 3.76 -16.29
N GLY A 44 1.34 2.69 -16.34
CA GLY A 44 1.34 1.70 -17.43
C GLY A 44 2.15 0.43 -17.14
N ALA A 45 2.90 0.39 -16.03
CA ALA A 45 3.52 -0.84 -15.55
C ALA A 45 2.44 -1.88 -15.15
N ARG A 46 2.73 -3.17 -15.35
CA ARG A 46 1.88 -4.31 -14.97
C ARG A 46 2.66 -5.21 -14.02
N ILE A 47 2.58 -4.88 -12.72
CA ILE A 47 3.27 -5.55 -11.61
C ILE A 47 2.28 -6.45 -10.89
#